data_AF-A0A2S7DTT6-F1
#
_entry.id   AF-A0A2S7DTT6-F1
#
_cell.length_a   1.000
_cell.length_b   1.000
_cell.length_c   1.000
_cell.angle_alpha   90.00
_cell.angle_beta   90.00
_cell.angle_gamma   90.00
#
_symmetry.space_group_name_H-M   'P 1'
#
loop_
_entity.id
_entity.type
_entity.pdbx_description
1 polymer ?
#
loop_
_entity_poly.entity_id
_entity_poly.type
_entity_poly.pdbx_seq_one_letter_code
_entity_poly.pdbx_strand_id
1 'polypeptide(L)' 'MDPQLGCRLFGSPKRPAVCSNLRPSPRMCGSSRGQALRVLAALEHATRP' A
#
# COMPACT_ATOMS: atom_id res chain seq x y z
N MET A 1 -3.96 -9.02 7.39
CA MET A 1 -4.87 -8.87 6.25
C MET A 1 -6.00 -9.88 6.41
N ASP A 2 -7.14 -9.69 5.74
CA ASP A 2 -8.18 -10.74 5.67
C ASP A 2 -7.75 -11.85 4.69
N PRO A 3 -8.50 -12.96 4.57
CA PRO A 3 -8.16 -14.07 3.68
C PRO A 3 -7.99 -13.69 2.20
N GLN A 4 -8.57 -12.58 1.76
CA GLN A 4 -8.45 -12.05 0.39
C GLN A 4 -7.35 -10.97 0.25
N LEU A 5 -6.40 -10.90 1.20
CA LEU A 5 -5.29 -9.93 1.20
C LEU A 5 -5.70 -8.45 1.38
N GLY A 6 -6.92 -8.18 1.81
CA GLY A 6 -7.39 -6.84 2.14
C GLY A 6 -7.09 -6.41 3.58
N CYS A 7 -7.38 -5.13 3.84
CA CYS A 7 -7.23 -4.54 5.17
C CYS A 7 -8.45 -4.90 6.04
N ARG A 8 -8.23 -5.50 7.20
CA ARG A 8 -9.31 -5.84 8.16
C ARG A 8 -10.05 -4.62 8.72
N LEU A 9 -9.48 -3.42 8.59
CA LEU A 9 -10.11 -2.16 8.99
C LEU A 9 -10.96 -1.54 7.87
N PHE A 10 -11.03 -2.15 6.68
CA PHE A 10 -11.82 -1.62 5.58
C PHE A 10 -13.30 -1.49 5.99
N GLY A 11 -13.87 -0.29 5.88
CA GLY A 11 -15.24 0.03 6.33
C GLY A 11 -15.39 0.27 7.85
N SER A 12 -14.35 0.03 8.66
CA SER A 12 -14.39 0.29 10.10
C SER A 12 -14.15 1.78 10.40
N PRO A 13 -14.86 2.38 11.39
CA PRO A 13 -14.55 3.73 11.86
C PRO A 13 -13.18 3.84 12.53
N LYS A 14 -12.56 2.71 12.90
CA LYS A 14 -11.18 2.67 13.40
C LYS A 14 -10.12 2.83 12.30
N ARG A 15 -10.51 2.85 11.01
CA ARG A 15 -9.58 3.06 9.90
C ARG A 15 -9.07 4.51 9.93
N PRO A 16 -7.75 4.73 10.03
CA PRO A 16 -7.20 6.09 10.00
C PRO A 16 -7.55 6.81 8.69
N ALA A 17 -7.80 8.13 8.77
CA ALA A 17 -8.17 8.94 7.61
C ALA A 17 -7.11 8.90 6.49
N VAL A 18 -5.82 8.77 6.84
CA VAL A 18 -4.75 8.61 5.86
C VAL A 18 -4.95 7.36 4.99
N CYS A 19 -5.49 6.27 5.54
CA CYS A 19 -5.69 5.04 4.78
C CYS A 19 -6.83 5.15 3.75
N SER A 20 -7.80 6.05 3.93
CA SER A 20 -8.82 6.36 2.93
C SER A 20 -8.37 7.46 1.95
N ASN A 21 -7.52 8.38 2.41
CA ASN A 21 -7.02 9.49 1.61
C ASN A 21 -5.84 9.09 0.69
N LEU A 22 -5.08 8.06 1.05
CA LEU A 22 -3.98 7.56 0.24
C LEU A 22 -4.53 6.89 -1.02
N ARG A 23 -4.41 7.58 -2.16
CA ARG A 23 -4.80 7.04 -3.48
C ARG A 23 -3.60 6.39 -4.15
N PRO A 24 -3.77 5.24 -4.83
CA PRO A 24 -2.72 4.66 -5.65
C PRO A 24 -2.32 5.64 -6.76
N SER A 25 -1.01 5.71 -7.05
CA SER A 25 -0.48 6.52 -8.14
C SER A 25 0.37 5.66 -9.09
N PRO A 26 0.53 6.05 -10.37
CA PRO A 26 1.35 5.30 -11.32
C PRO A 26 2.80 5.10 -10.85
N ARG A 27 3.35 6.08 -10.12
CA ARG A 27 4.69 5.98 -9.53
C ARG A 27 4.79 4.90 -8.46
N MET A 28 3.72 4.66 -7.70
CA MET A 28 3.67 3.65 -6.64
C MET A 28 3.36 2.25 -7.19
N CYS A 29 2.37 2.15 -8.08
CA CYS A 29 1.83 0.87 -8.53
C CYS A 29 2.49 0.35 -9.81
N GLY A 30 3.05 1.24 -10.64
CA GLY A 30 3.54 0.86 -11.96
C GLY A 30 2.45 0.28 -12.87
N SER A 31 2.85 -0.53 -13.84
CA SER A 31 2.00 -1.24 -14.81
C SER A 31 1.69 -2.69 -14.43
N SER A 32 2.29 -3.22 -13.35
CA SER A 32 2.06 -4.59 -12.90
C SER A 32 2.33 -4.75 -11.40
N ARG A 33 1.70 -5.76 -10.79
CA ARG A 33 1.98 -6.17 -9.40
C ARG A 33 3.48 -6.35 -9.13
N GLY A 34 4.20 -6.97 -10.08
CA GLY A 34 5.65 -7.17 -9.95
C GLY A 34 6.42 -5.85 -9.91
N GLN A 35 5.99 -4.84 -10.67
CA GLN A 35 6.61 -3.51 -10.62
C GLN A 35 6.30 -2.80 -9.29
N ALA A 36 5.06 -2.84 -8.82
CA ALA A 36 4.67 -2.26 -7.53
C ALA A 36 5.56 -2.79 -6.38
N LEU A 37 5.75 -4.11 -6.33
CA LEU A 37 6.58 -4.75 -5.31
C LEU A 37 8.05 -4.32 -5.39
N ARG A 38 8.60 -4.13 -6.60
CA ARG A 38 9.97 -3.59 -6.77
C ARG A 38 10.09 -2.15 -6.28
N VAL A 39 9.09 -1.30 -6.55
CA VAL A 39 9.06 0.08 -6.05
C VAL A 39 9.02 0.10 -4.52
N LEU A 40 8.16 -0.72 -3.91
CA LEU A 40 8.07 -0.84 -2.46
C LEU A 40 9.40 -1.28 -1.84
N ALA A 41 10.03 -2.33 -2.38
CA ALA A 41 11.32 -2.80 -1.88
C ALA A 41 12.43 -1.74 -1.97
N ALA A 42 12.44 -0.95 -3.05
CA ALA A 42 13.40 0.15 -3.20
C ALA A 42 13.17 1.26 -2.14
N LEU A 43 11.92 1.61 -1.88
CA LEU A 43 11.56 2.58 -0.83
C LEU A 43 11.96 2.07 0.55
N GLU A 44 11.62 0.82 0.87
CA GLU A 44 11.99 0.19 2.14
C GLU A 44 13.49 0.23 2.37
N HIS A 45 14.30 -0.06 1.34
CA HIS A 45 15.76 0.03 1.42
C HIS A 45 16.26 1.46 1.65
N ALA A 46 15.68 2.43 0.95
CA ALA A 46 16.06 3.84 1.05
C ALA A 46 15.67 4.49 2.39
N THR A 47 14.62 3.99 3.05
CA THR A 47 14.16 4.48 4.35
C THR A 47 14.57 3.57 5.52
N ARG A 48 15.55 2.69 5.32
CA ARG A 48 16.12 1.92 6.43
C ARG A 48 16.82 2.91 7.39
N PRO A 49 16.56 2.80 8.70
CA PRO A 49 17.29 3.57 9.70
C PRO A 49 18.77 3.15 9.77
#